data_AF-A0A661CBI0-F1
#
_entry.id   AF-A0A661CBI0-F1
#
_cell.length_a   1.000
_cell.length_b   1.000
_cell.length_c   1.000
_cell.angle_alpha   90.00
_cell.angle_beta   90.00
_cell.angle_gamma   90.00
#
_symmetry.space_group_name_H-M   'P 1'
#
loop_
_entity.id
_entity.type
_entity.pdbx_description
1 polymer ?
#
loop_
_entity_poly.entity_id
_entity_poly.type
_entity_poly.pdbx_seq_one_letter_code
_entity_poly.pdbx_strand_id
1 'polypeptide(L)'
;MKIQIKKYLSDLNTSQKEVVGLVLFLIVVMVITFRSSEEVEIKGIAEPDLLITPEAITPESIIDLTELSTDTLNDIWPPLSRPWTGDLDGMIERDRIRVLTPFSLGSYYIDHGHQRGTNYEFSRLLEKFIKKKFGKEAKELKVIIIPVRRDQLIPYVVKGYGDIIMGSL
;
A
#
# COMPACT_ATOMS: atom_id res chain seq x y z
N MET A 1 4.60 6.75 -35.58
CA MET A 1 3.44 6.33 -34.76
C MET A 1 2.27 7.34 -34.78
N LYS A 2 2.05 8.12 -35.85
CA LYS A 2 0.95 9.13 -35.95
C LYS A 2 -0.28 8.65 -36.75
N ILE A 3 -0.18 7.50 -37.42
CA ILE A 3 -1.14 7.09 -38.45
C ILE A 3 -2.31 6.28 -37.83
N GLN A 4 -2.07 5.52 -36.77
CA GLN A 4 -3.10 4.66 -36.18
C GLN A 4 -4.12 5.38 -35.30
N ILE A 5 -3.78 6.55 -34.73
CA ILE A 5 -4.73 7.32 -33.88
C ILE A 5 -5.79 8.03 -34.76
N LYS A 6 -5.40 8.49 -35.95
CA LYS A 6 -6.29 9.25 -36.84
C LYS A 6 -7.45 8.39 -37.39
N LYS A 7 -7.22 7.09 -37.56
CA LYS A 7 -8.21 6.11 -38.02
C LYS A 7 -9.23 5.74 -36.93
N TYR A 8 -8.83 5.80 -35.66
CA TYR A 8 -9.73 5.48 -34.54
C TYR A 8 -10.71 6.62 -34.23
N LEU A 9 -10.38 7.87 -34.61
CA LEU A 9 -11.21 9.05 -34.35
C LEU A 9 -12.20 9.37 -35.49
N SER A 10 -12.05 8.77 -36.68
CA SER A 10 -12.95 9.00 -37.82
C SER A 10 -14.27 8.25 -37.70
N ASP A 11 -14.28 7.11 -37.02
CA ASP A 11 -15.42 6.17 -36.95
C ASP A 11 -16.37 6.45 -35.76
N LEU A 12 -16.11 7.52 -34.99
CA LEU A 12 -16.99 7.93 -33.90
C LEU A 12 -18.14 8.82 -34.41
N ASN A 13 -19.37 8.45 -34.06
CA ASN A 13 -20.56 9.29 -34.22
C ASN A 13 -20.41 10.61 -33.44
N THR A 14 -21.11 11.67 -33.87
CA THR A 14 -21.01 13.03 -33.31
C THR A 14 -21.16 13.07 -31.78
N SER A 15 -22.04 12.25 -31.21
CA SER A 15 -22.22 12.13 -29.76
C SER A 15 -21.02 11.52 -29.02
N GLN A 16 -20.28 10.59 -29.63
CA GLN A 16 -19.09 9.97 -29.02
C GLN A 16 -17.87 10.90 -29.07
N LYS A 17 -17.79 11.80 -30.06
CA LYS A 17 -16.72 12.82 -30.16
C LYS A 17 -16.80 13.84 -29.03
N GLU A 18 -17.99 14.22 -28.59
CA GLU A 18 -18.17 15.13 -27.45
C GLU A 18 -17.78 14.48 -26.11
N VAL A 19 -18.15 13.22 -25.90
CA VAL A 19 -17.79 12.48 -24.67
C VAL A 19 -16.28 12.28 -24.56
N VAL A 20 -15.62 11.91 -25.66
CA VAL A 20 -14.15 11.76 -25.68
C VAL A 20 -13.46 13.11 -25.46
N GLY A 21 -14.00 14.20 -26.04
CA GLY A 21 -13.53 15.57 -25.80
C GLY A 21 -13.65 15.98 -24.33
N LEU A 22 -14.78 15.69 -23.68
CA LEU A 22 -15.03 16.00 -22.27
C LEU A 22 -14.09 15.20 -21.35
N VAL A 23 -13.89 13.90 -21.62
CA VAL A 23 -12.98 13.05 -20.83
C VAL A 23 -11.54 13.53 -20.97
N LEU A 24 -11.10 13.88 -22.18
CA LEU A 24 -9.76 14.42 -22.40
C LEU A 24 -9.60 15.79 -21.73
N PHE A 25 -10.63 16.64 -21.77
CA PHE A 25 -10.65 17.93 -21.08
C PHE A 25 -10.57 17.78 -19.56
N LEU A 26 -11.30 16.82 -18.97
CA LEU A 26 -11.22 16.53 -17.54
C LEU A 26 -9.83 16.03 -17.13
N ILE A 27 -9.19 15.19 -17.94
CA ILE A 27 -7.82 14.74 -17.68
C ILE A 27 -6.85 15.93 -17.74
N VAL A 28 -7.00 16.83 -18.71
CA VAL A 28 -6.16 18.02 -18.83
C VAL A 28 -6.38 19.00 -17.66
N VAL A 29 -7.64 19.25 -17.29
CA VAL A 29 -7.97 20.10 -16.13
C VAL A 29 -7.38 19.50 -14.86
N MET A 30 -7.53 18.19 -14.63
CA MET A 30 -6.97 17.51 -13.48
C MET A 30 -5.44 17.63 -13.41
N VAL A 31 -4.74 17.54 -14.56
CA VAL A 31 -3.29 17.75 -14.64
C VAL A 31 -2.90 19.20 -14.36
N ILE A 32 -3.70 20.18 -14.79
CA ILE A 32 -3.46 21.61 -14.53
C ILE A 32 -3.68 21.93 -13.04
N THR A 33 -4.78 21.46 -12.43
CA THR A 33 -5.06 21.73 -11.02
C THR A 33 -4.03 21.06 -10.10
N PHE A 34 -3.54 19.87 -10.47
CA PHE A 34 -2.55 19.14 -9.68
C PHE A 34 -1.15 19.77 -9.74
N ARG A 35 -0.87 20.64 -10.71
CA ARG A 35 0.43 21.30 -10.90
C ARG A 35 0.58 22.61 -10.10
N SER A 36 -0.37 22.96 -9.23
CA SER A 36 -0.38 24.24 -8.50
C SER A 36 -0.41 24.09 -6.97
N SER A 37 0.51 23.28 -6.43
CA SER A 37 0.82 23.31 -5.00
C SER A 37 2.32 23.13 -4.80
N GLU A 38 3.09 24.20 -5.04
CA GLU A 38 4.42 24.35 -4.46
C GLU A 38 4.67 25.82 -4.13
N GLU A 39 4.74 26.07 -2.81
CA GLU A 39 5.54 27.05 -2.06
C GLU A 39 4.74 27.60 -0.87
N VAL A 40 5.00 27.04 0.32
CA VAL A 40 4.78 27.76 1.57
C VAL A 40 6.15 28.26 2.02
N GLU A 41 6.33 29.56 1.85
CA GLU A 41 7.49 30.35 2.26
C GLU A 41 7.57 30.41 3.80
N ILE A 42 8.60 29.80 4.40
CA ILE A 42 8.91 29.98 5.83
C ILE A 42 9.72 31.27 5.97
N LYS A 43 9.06 32.35 6.38
CA LYS A 43 9.69 33.64 6.66
C LYS A 43 9.98 33.80 8.15
N GLY A 44 11.27 33.90 8.47
CA GLY A 44 11.76 34.72 9.58
C GLY A 44 11.68 34.11 10.98
N ILE A 45 12.82 33.63 11.45
CA ILE A 45 13.11 33.42 12.87
C ILE A 45 13.26 34.80 13.53
N ALA A 46 12.49 35.05 14.58
CA ALA A 46 12.78 36.05 15.60
C ALA A 46 12.33 35.51 16.97
N GLU A 47 13.25 34.84 17.65
CA GLU A 47 13.28 34.85 19.12
C GLU A 47 14.09 36.09 19.55
N PRO A 48 13.92 36.68 20.76
CA PRO A 48 13.75 35.94 22.01
C PRO A 48 12.88 36.61 23.10
N ASP A 49 12.87 35.93 24.25
CA ASP A 49 12.53 36.39 25.60
C ASP A 49 11.08 36.30 26.06
N LEU A 50 10.74 35.15 26.68
CA LEU A 50 10.50 35.13 28.13
C LEU A 50 10.47 33.70 28.70
N LEU A 51 11.63 33.33 29.24
CA LEU A 51 11.91 32.48 30.40
C LEU A 51 10.72 31.73 31.03
N ILE A 52 10.63 30.43 30.71
CA ILE A 52 10.29 29.41 31.71
C ILE A 52 11.47 28.43 31.75
N THR A 53 12.02 28.30 32.94
CA THR A 53 13.23 27.55 33.34
C THR A 53 13.11 26.03 33.14
N PRO A 54 14.26 25.31 33.13
CA PRO A 54 14.46 24.09 32.38
C PRO A 54 14.25 22.84 33.24
N GLU A 55 13.08 22.20 33.17
CA GLU A 55 12.94 20.88 33.78
C GLU A 55 11.92 20.03 33.01
N ALA A 56 12.44 19.01 32.33
CA ALA A 56 11.76 17.82 31.84
C ALA A 56 10.69 17.99 30.73
N ILE A 57 11.14 18.06 29.47
CA ILE A 57 10.81 17.09 28.39
C ILE A 57 11.94 17.21 27.36
N THR A 58 12.76 16.18 27.19
CA THR A 58 13.80 16.16 26.17
C THR A 58 13.17 16.06 24.76
N PRO A 59 13.74 16.71 23.72
CA PRO A 59 13.18 16.72 22.36
C PRO A 59 13.26 15.38 21.59
N GLU A 60 13.68 14.29 22.23
CA GLU A 60 14.09 13.05 21.54
C GLU A 60 12.94 12.07 21.23
N SER A 61 11.67 12.45 21.43
CA SER A 61 10.54 11.53 21.23
C SER A 61 9.63 11.86 20.04
N ILE A 62 9.95 12.86 19.22
CA ILE A 62 9.29 13.01 17.92
C ILE A 62 9.98 12.05 16.95
N ILE A 63 9.36 10.89 16.75
CA ILE A 63 9.75 9.91 15.74
C ILE A 63 9.73 10.63 14.39
N ASP A 64 10.92 10.89 13.83
CA ASP A 64 11.08 11.37 12.48
C ASP A 64 10.59 10.29 11.51
N LEU A 65 9.40 10.50 10.95
CA LEU A 65 8.75 9.58 10.02
C LEU A 65 9.51 9.44 8.68
N THR A 66 10.55 10.25 8.45
CA THR A 66 11.40 10.20 7.26
C THR A 66 12.59 9.25 7.40
N GLU A 67 12.96 8.86 8.63
CA GLU A 67 14.01 7.87 8.93
C GLU A 67 13.44 6.45 9.21
N LEU A 68 12.33 6.07 8.57
CA LEU A 68 11.93 4.66 8.54
C LEU A 68 12.86 3.90 7.58
N SER A 69 14.14 3.84 7.95
CA SER A 69 15.16 3.06 7.29
C SER A 69 14.71 1.61 7.23
N THR A 70 15.07 0.90 6.17
CA THR A 70 14.73 -0.52 5.98
C THR A 70 15.09 -1.38 7.18
N ASP A 71 16.10 -0.96 7.96
CA ASP A 71 16.54 -1.64 9.18
C ASP A 71 15.50 -1.55 10.30
N THR A 72 14.84 -0.40 10.46
CA THR A 72 13.78 -0.20 11.46
C THR A 72 12.52 -1.03 11.15
N LEU A 73 12.17 -1.21 9.86
CA LEU A 73 11.07 -2.10 9.46
C LEU A 73 11.42 -3.58 9.71
N ASN A 74 12.69 -3.97 9.55
CA ASN A 74 13.13 -5.32 9.87
C ASN A 74 12.90 -5.65 11.35
N ASP A 75 13.16 -4.68 12.22
CA ASP A 75 13.08 -4.84 13.66
C ASP A 75 11.63 -4.76 14.18
N ILE A 76 10.80 -3.87 13.61
CA ILE A 76 9.42 -3.67 14.05
C ILE A 76 8.45 -4.69 13.40
N TRP A 77 8.69 -5.03 12.15
CA TRP A 77 7.81 -5.92 11.40
C TRP A 77 8.61 -6.85 10.46
N PRO A 78 9.21 -7.93 11.00
CA PRO A 78 10.05 -8.84 10.22
C PRO A 78 9.41 -9.41 8.94
N PRO A 79 8.08 -9.65 8.84
CA PRO A 79 7.47 -10.05 7.57
C PRO A 79 7.55 -9.01 6.44
N LEU A 80 7.70 -7.73 6.78
CA LEU A 80 7.84 -6.60 5.85
C LEU A 80 9.30 -6.21 5.61
N SER A 81 10.22 -6.77 6.39
CA SER A 81 11.65 -6.48 6.41
C SER A 81 12.30 -6.41 5.01
N ARG A 82 11.98 -7.39 4.17
CA ARG A 82 12.53 -7.48 2.81
C ARG A 82 11.42 -7.39 1.79
N PRO A 83 11.38 -6.30 0.99
CA PRO A 83 10.67 -6.27 -0.26
C PRO A 83 10.96 -7.51 -1.09
N TRP A 84 9.90 -8.16 -1.56
CA TRP A 84 10.00 -9.28 -2.47
C TRP A 84 8.83 -9.23 -3.44
N THR A 85 9.13 -9.51 -4.70
CA THR A 85 8.16 -9.57 -5.79
C THR A 85 8.41 -10.87 -6.56
N GLY A 86 7.34 -11.56 -6.91
CA GLY A 86 7.41 -12.79 -7.67
C GLY A 86 6.07 -13.52 -7.67
N ASP A 87 6.01 -14.58 -8.45
CA ASP A 87 4.82 -15.41 -8.59
C ASP A 87 4.78 -16.55 -7.56
N LEU A 88 3.75 -17.39 -7.67
CA LEU A 88 3.48 -18.47 -6.71
C LEU A 88 4.66 -19.41 -6.48
N ASP A 89 5.44 -19.73 -7.52
CA ASP A 89 6.59 -20.63 -7.40
C ASP A 89 7.63 -20.06 -6.42
N GLY A 90 7.98 -18.79 -6.59
CA GLY A 90 8.88 -18.10 -5.67
C GLY A 90 8.28 -17.85 -4.29
N MET A 91 6.95 -17.90 -4.13
CA MET A 91 6.29 -17.91 -2.81
C MET A 91 6.44 -19.25 -2.09
N ILE A 92 6.37 -20.36 -2.84
CA ILE A 92 6.53 -21.72 -2.32
C ILE A 92 8.00 -21.96 -1.91
N GLU A 93 8.96 -21.56 -2.75
CA GLU A 93 10.41 -21.72 -2.46
C GLU A 93 10.85 -21.07 -1.14
N ARG A 94 10.16 -20.01 -0.70
CA ARG A 94 10.46 -19.29 0.54
C ARG A 94 9.52 -19.64 1.69
N ASP A 95 8.61 -20.60 1.49
CA ASP A 95 7.63 -21.10 2.45
C ASP A 95 6.79 -20.01 3.15
N ARG A 96 6.55 -18.89 2.47
CA ARG A 96 5.71 -17.82 3.02
C ARG A 96 4.91 -17.12 1.95
N ILE A 97 3.68 -16.75 2.31
CA ILE A 97 2.80 -15.86 1.55
C ILE A 97 2.34 -14.77 2.50
N ARG A 98 2.60 -13.52 2.16
CA ARG A 98 2.25 -12.33 2.93
C ARG A 98 0.99 -11.72 2.33
N VAL A 99 -0.07 -11.71 3.12
CA VAL A 99 -1.39 -11.21 2.74
C VAL A 99 -1.59 -9.86 3.39
N LEU A 100 -1.69 -8.81 2.58
CA LEU A 100 -2.08 -7.50 3.08
C LEU A 100 -3.60 -7.44 3.23
N THR A 101 -4.06 -7.01 4.41
CA THR A 101 -5.48 -6.82 4.70
C THR A 101 -5.73 -5.51 5.41
N PRO A 102 -6.86 -4.81 5.15
CA PRO A 102 -7.29 -3.74 6.01
C PRO A 102 -7.71 -4.30 7.38
N PHE A 103 -7.45 -3.53 8.43
CA PHE A 103 -7.98 -3.81 9.77
C PHE A 103 -9.40 -3.23 9.87
N SER A 104 -10.41 -4.09 9.83
CA SER A 104 -11.82 -3.69 9.94
C SER A 104 -12.66 -4.80 10.54
N LEU A 105 -13.68 -4.40 11.30
CA LEU A 105 -14.64 -5.32 11.88
C LEU A 105 -15.34 -6.12 10.76
N GLY A 106 -15.33 -7.44 10.87
CA GLY A 106 -15.82 -8.37 9.84
C GLY A 106 -14.74 -8.86 8.86
N SER A 107 -13.76 -8.05 8.48
CA SER A 107 -12.71 -8.47 7.52
C SER A 107 -11.51 -9.12 8.23
N TYR A 108 -10.77 -8.34 9.02
CA TYR A 108 -9.68 -8.84 9.86
C TYR A 108 -9.64 -8.02 11.14
N TYR A 109 -9.76 -8.70 12.27
CA TYR A 109 -9.71 -8.11 13.59
C TYR A 109 -9.13 -9.09 14.60
N ILE A 110 -8.67 -8.56 15.73
CA ILE A 110 -8.16 -9.35 16.84
C ILE A 110 -9.15 -9.24 17.98
N ASP A 111 -9.63 -10.38 18.45
CA ASP A 111 -10.59 -10.49 19.54
C ASP A 111 -9.98 -11.35 20.66
N HIS A 112 -9.75 -10.77 21.84
CA HIS A 112 -9.11 -11.45 22.97
C HIS A 112 -7.81 -12.19 22.58
N GLY A 113 -6.95 -11.54 21.78
CA GLY A 113 -5.68 -12.13 21.29
C GLY A 113 -5.84 -13.15 20.16
N HIS A 114 -7.06 -13.46 19.72
CA HIS A 114 -7.33 -14.37 18.62
C HIS A 114 -7.62 -13.59 17.34
N GLN A 115 -6.92 -13.96 16.26
CA GLN A 115 -7.21 -13.41 14.94
C GLN A 115 -8.54 -13.96 14.42
N ARG A 116 -9.38 -13.08 13.88
CA ARG A 116 -10.72 -13.37 13.39
C ARG A 116 -11.03 -12.57 12.13
N GLY A 117 -12.15 -12.92 11.49
CA GLY A 117 -12.70 -12.21 10.35
C GLY A 117 -12.59 -12.99 9.03
N THR A 118 -13.32 -12.54 8.03
CA THR A 118 -13.42 -13.20 6.74
C THR A 118 -12.07 -13.35 6.03
N ASN A 119 -11.21 -12.34 6.08
CA ASN A 119 -9.89 -12.37 5.44
C ASN A 119 -8.92 -13.32 6.16
N TYR A 120 -9.07 -13.44 7.49
CA TYR A 120 -8.33 -14.45 8.26
C TYR A 120 -8.71 -15.87 7.84
N GLU A 121 -10.00 -16.16 7.78
CA GLU A 121 -10.50 -17.47 7.37
C GLU A 121 -10.11 -17.80 5.91
N PHE A 122 -10.20 -16.84 5.00
CA PHE A 122 -9.74 -17.02 3.62
C PHE A 122 -8.24 -17.29 3.53
N SER A 123 -7.42 -16.61 4.33
CA SER A 123 -5.98 -16.86 4.39
C SER A 123 -5.67 -18.27 4.87
N ARG A 124 -6.41 -18.77 5.89
CA ARG A 124 -6.30 -20.14 6.39
C ARG A 124 -6.71 -21.18 5.36
N LEU A 125 -7.79 -20.92 4.62
CA LEU A 125 -8.24 -21.80 3.54
C LEU A 125 -7.27 -21.81 2.37
N LEU A 126 -6.69 -20.65 2.02
CA LEU A 126 -5.65 -20.55 1.00
C LEU A 126 -4.43 -21.40 1.38
N GLU A 127 -3.93 -21.29 2.62
CA GLU A 127 -2.80 -22.10 3.10
C GLU A 127 -3.08 -23.59 2.92
N LYS A 128 -4.27 -24.03 3.37
CA LYS A 128 -4.69 -25.44 3.26
C LYS A 128 -4.83 -25.89 1.80
N PHE A 129 -5.35 -25.02 0.94
CA PHE A 129 -5.52 -25.31 -0.48
C PHE A 129 -4.18 -25.48 -1.18
N ILE A 130 -3.23 -24.57 -0.96
CA ILE A 130 -1.89 -24.65 -1.58
C ILE A 130 -1.15 -25.89 -1.07
N LYS A 131 -1.18 -26.15 0.25
CA LYS A 131 -0.61 -27.38 0.84
C LYS A 131 -1.18 -28.65 0.22
N LYS A 132 -2.50 -28.68 0.01
CA LYS A 132 -3.15 -29.83 -0.64
C LYS A 132 -2.74 -29.98 -2.11
N LYS A 133 -2.56 -28.86 -2.82
CA LYS A 133 -2.25 -28.85 -4.26
C LYS A 133 -0.79 -29.20 -4.57
N PHE A 134 0.16 -28.66 -3.80
CA PHE A 134 1.60 -28.80 -4.05
C PHE A 134 2.28 -29.82 -3.13
N GLY A 135 1.57 -30.36 -2.13
CA GLY A 135 2.02 -31.49 -1.32
C GLY A 135 3.31 -31.21 -0.57
N LYS A 136 4.40 -31.90 -0.94
CA LYS A 136 5.70 -31.82 -0.25
C LYS A 136 6.37 -30.45 -0.43
N GLU A 137 6.23 -29.83 -1.59
CA GLU A 137 6.88 -28.56 -1.92
C GLU A 137 6.34 -27.40 -1.08
N ALA A 138 5.04 -27.40 -0.78
CA ALA A 138 4.41 -26.36 0.03
C ALA A 138 4.14 -26.81 1.48
N LYS A 139 4.80 -27.87 1.96
CA LYS A 139 4.49 -28.46 3.28
C LYS A 139 4.70 -27.45 4.41
N GLU A 140 5.78 -26.68 4.33
CA GLU A 140 6.17 -25.72 5.37
C GLU A 140 5.54 -24.33 5.17
N LEU A 141 5.05 -24.05 3.96
CA LEU A 141 4.35 -22.82 3.58
C LEU A 141 3.44 -22.25 4.68
N LYS A 142 3.67 -20.99 5.06
CA LYS A 142 2.83 -20.24 5.99
C LYS A 142 2.19 -19.04 5.31
N VAL A 143 0.89 -18.85 5.53
CA VAL A 143 0.21 -17.62 5.13
C VAL A 143 0.25 -16.66 6.32
N ILE A 144 0.96 -15.54 6.14
CA ILE A 144 1.19 -14.49 7.12
C ILE A 144 0.28 -13.33 6.78
N ILE A 145 -0.56 -12.92 7.72
CA ILE A 145 -1.45 -11.77 7.53
C ILE A 145 -0.76 -10.52 8.07
N ILE A 146 -0.79 -9.46 7.26
CA ILE A 146 -0.19 -8.17 7.56
C ILE A 146 -1.29 -7.12 7.51
N PRO A 147 -1.80 -6.67 8.67
CA PRO A 147 -2.77 -5.59 8.72
C PRO A 147 -2.10 -4.27 8.33
N VAL A 148 -2.67 -3.59 7.34
CA VAL A 148 -2.21 -2.26 6.88
C VAL A 148 -3.39 -1.32 6.68
N ARG A 149 -3.12 -0.03 6.55
CA ARG A 149 -4.18 0.93 6.21
C ARG A 149 -4.61 0.74 4.74
N ARG A 150 -5.86 1.08 4.43
CA ARG A 150 -6.45 0.86 3.10
C ARG A 150 -5.70 1.59 1.99
N ASP A 151 -5.29 2.83 2.25
CA ASP A 151 -4.46 3.64 1.36
C ASP A 151 -3.05 3.06 1.13
N GLN A 152 -2.60 2.16 2.01
CA GLN A 152 -1.30 1.49 1.91
C GLN A 152 -1.37 0.15 1.16
N LEU A 153 -2.55 -0.46 0.97
CA LEU A 153 -2.68 -1.79 0.35
C LEU A 153 -1.99 -1.86 -1.02
N ILE A 154 -2.36 -0.96 -1.94
CA ILE A 154 -1.82 -0.93 -3.29
C ILE A 154 -0.34 -0.50 -3.29
N PRO A 155 0.06 0.63 -2.64
CA PRO A 155 1.48 1.00 -2.58
C PRO A 155 2.37 -0.10 -2.01
N TYR A 156 1.91 -0.85 -1.01
CA TYR A 156 2.75 -1.84 -0.33
C TYR A 156 2.91 -3.12 -1.15
N VAL A 157 1.86 -3.59 -1.84
CA VAL A 157 2.03 -4.71 -2.77
C VAL A 157 2.93 -4.33 -3.94
N VAL A 158 2.77 -3.12 -4.50
CA VAL A 158 3.65 -2.65 -5.59
C VAL A 158 5.11 -2.56 -5.14
N LYS A 159 5.37 -2.14 -3.90
CA LYS A 159 6.71 -2.11 -3.31
C LYS A 159 7.23 -3.49 -2.89
N GLY A 160 6.44 -4.56 -3.00
CA GLY A 160 6.84 -5.91 -2.61
C GLY A 160 6.81 -6.18 -1.10
N TYR A 161 6.12 -5.35 -0.33
CA TYR A 161 5.91 -5.55 1.11
C TYR A 161 4.90 -6.67 1.40
N GLY A 162 3.96 -6.91 0.49
CA GLY A 162 3.10 -8.09 0.51
C GLY A 162 2.97 -8.72 -0.86
N ASP A 163 2.51 -9.96 -0.90
CA ASP A 163 2.45 -10.74 -2.14
C ASP A 163 1.03 -10.74 -2.73
N ILE A 164 0.01 -10.67 -1.87
CA ILE A 164 -1.41 -10.57 -2.28
C ILE A 164 -2.19 -9.63 -1.36
N ILE A 165 -3.29 -9.06 -1.89
CA ILE A 165 -4.25 -8.25 -1.14
C ILE A 165 -5.50 -9.09 -0.91
N MET A 166 -5.98 -9.11 0.34
CA MET A 166 -7.33 -9.57 0.67
C MET A 166 -8.04 -8.43 1.38
N GLY A 167 -9.01 -7.80 0.72
CA GLY A 167 -9.75 -6.69 1.30
C GLY A 167 -10.63 -6.00 0.27
N SER A 168 -11.56 -5.19 0.78
CA SER A 168 -12.24 -4.21 -0.05
C SER A 168 -11.29 -3.05 -0.31
N LEU A 169 -11.26 -2.58 -1.56
CA LEU A 169 -10.65 -1.33 -2.00
C LEU A 169 -11.65 -0.20 -1.83
#